data_AF-A0A2N1U567-F1
#
_entry.id   AF-A0A2N1U567-F1
#
_cell.length_a   1.000
_cell.length_b   1.000
_cell.length_c   1.000
_cell.angle_alpha   90.00
_cell.angle_beta   90.00
_cell.angle_gamma   90.00
#
_symmetry.space_group_name_H-M   'P 1'
#
loop_
_entity.id
_entity.type
_entity.pdbx_description
1 polymer ?
#
loop_
_entity_poly.entity_id
_entity_poly.type
_entity_poly.pdbx_seq_one_letter_code
_entity_poly.pdbx_strand_id
1 'polypeptide(L)'
;MAEQEESAEDLKELYISKYHEYLCDLALKAIEKSPFDFICTMLRVSGCEDEGWDTLSSAKETLKDFNKCLQQAYEQKNFRAATRMGLVMYCHLVEMTVGHELIFNTLRCLDGQKYTIWPFKDLVDVRNKNKPKRKKQAIPPSAKKKFGEIKKLAQKLNENEITKCIDEIFSEEIRNSVSHSDYIVTDEYLRMREGGYPRQIDLQTINELICKCFAFYDALLFWNNKWLESFAQMPKYLKLPNYEVLELRSENNIVNGFAIHFSNGHKASYSRSKCSELVNIIINGNGTISPTCGRFDLLEKKWKIDNKPSEEYGMDFNSNNC
;
A
#
# COMPACT_ATOMS: atom_id res chain seq x y z
N MET A 1 -11.24 -33.10 10.68
CA MET A 1 -11.95 -31.79 10.82
C MET A 1 -11.22 -30.90 11.82
N ALA A 2 -11.11 -31.27 13.10
CA ALA A 2 -10.22 -30.55 14.04
C ALA A 2 -8.76 -30.53 13.54
N GLU A 3 -8.25 -31.67 13.05
CA GLU A 3 -6.91 -31.75 12.42
C GLU A 3 -6.76 -30.93 11.11
N GLN A 4 -7.87 -30.64 10.42
CA GLN A 4 -7.84 -29.83 9.18
C GLN A 4 -7.89 -28.32 9.49
N GLU A 5 -8.54 -27.93 10.59
CA GLU A 5 -8.53 -26.54 11.10
C GLU A 5 -7.20 -26.21 11.77
N GLU A 6 -6.66 -27.11 12.60
CA GLU A 6 -5.34 -26.98 13.25
C GLU A 6 -4.21 -26.88 12.20
N SER A 7 -4.25 -27.73 11.17
CA SER A 7 -3.31 -27.65 10.03
C SER A 7 -3.44 -26.35 9.22
N ALA A 8 -4.61 -25.74 9.13
CA ALA A 8 -4.81 -24.50 8.36
C ALA A 8 -4.35 -23.25 9.13
N GLU A 9 -4.51 -23.26 10.46
CA GLU A 9 -4.02 -22.23 11.36
C GLU A 9 -2.47 -22.22 11.36
N ASP A 10 -1.84 -23.39 11.50
CA ASP A 10 -0.38 -23.55 11.45
C ASP A 10 0.22 -23.07 10.12
N LEU A 11 -0.43 -23.41 9.00
CA LEU A 11 -0.02 -22.95 7.67
C LEU A 11 -0.14 -21.43 7.53
N LYS A 12 -1.20 -20.83 8.10
CA LYS A 12 -1.39 -19.38 8.09
C LYS A 12 -0.30 -18.68 8.87
N GLU A 13 0.03 -19.14 10.08
CA GLU A 13 1.11 -18.58 10.91
C GLU A 13 2.48 -18.67 10.22
N LEU A 14 2.74 -19.79 9.55
CA LEU A 14 3.95 -19.97 8.74
C LEU A 14 4.06 -18.92 7.63
N TYR A 15 2.99 -18.72 6.85
CA TYR A 15 3.00 -17.72 5.78
C TYR A 15 3.09 -16.29 6.32
N ILE A 16 2.39 -16.00 7.42
CA ILE A 16 2.45 -14.68 8.09
C ILE A 16 3.90 -14.36 8.48
N SER A 17 4.60 -15.30 9.11
CA SER A 17 5.99 -15.12 9.53
C SER A 17 6.92 -14.86 8.34
N LYS A 18 6.80 -15.67 7.28
CA LYS A 18 7.54 -15.49 6.01
C LYS A 18 7.36 -14.08 5.45
N TYR A 19 6.11 -13.61 5.34
CA TYR A 19 5.82 -12.31 4.75
C TYR A 19 6.21 -11.15 5.67
N HIS A 20 6.11 -11.30 6.99
CA HIS A 20 6.58 -10.28 7.92
C HIS A 20 8.07 -10.03 7.79
N GLU A 21 8.88 -11.10 7.80
CA GLU A 21 10.34 -10.99 7.69
C GLU A 21 10.73 -10.26 6.40
N TYR A 22 10.20 -10.73 5.26
CA TYR A 22 10.52 -10.15 3.97
C TYR A 22 10.07 -8.69 3.82
N LEU A 23 8.83 -8.36 4.22
CA LEU A 23 8.31 -7.00 4.09
C LEU A 23 9.01 -6.02 5.03
N CYS A 24 9.50 -6.49 6.18
CA CYS A 24 10.35 -5.70 7.08
C CYS A 24 11.70 -5.39 6.43
N ASP A 25 12.39 -6.41 5.91
CA ASP A 25 13.67 -6.25 5.21
C ASP A 25 13.55 -5.28 4.02
N LEU A 26 12.54 -5.47 3.18
CA LEU A 26 12.27 -4.60 2.04
C LEU A 26 12.03 -3.14 2.46
N ALA A 27 11.29 -2.94 3.56
CA ALA A 27 11.04 -1.62 4.11
C ALA A 27 12.31 -0.97 4.65
N LEU A 28 13.15 -1.69 5.39
CA LEU A 28 14.42 -1.20 5.91
C LEU A 28 15.35 -0.72 4.78
N LYS A 29 15.50 -1.52 3.72
CA LYS A 29 16.28 -1.13 2.52
C LYS A 29 15.72 0.14 1.86
N ALA A 30 14.39 0.26 1.79
CA ALA A 30 13.73 1.43 1.22
C ALA A 30 13.91 2.70 2.09
N ILE A 31 13.86 2.55 3.42
CA ILE A 31 14.13 3.60 4.39
C ILE A 31 15.58 4.09 4.27
N GLU A 32 16.55 3.18 4.21
CA GLU A 32 17.96 3.53 4.06
C GLU A 32 18.20 4.37 2.79
N LYS A 33 17.51 4.02 1.70
CA LYS A 33 17.70 4.67 0.41
C LYS A 33 17.00 6.03 0.29
N SER A 34 15.72 6.09 0.66
CA SER A 34 14.85 7.25 0.43
C SER A 34 13.88 7.46 1.60
N PRO A 35 14.37 7.84 2.79
CA PRO A 35 13.57 7.79 4.03
C PRO A 35 12.36 8.75 4.00
N PHE A 36 12.50 9.94 3.45
CA PHE A 36 11.37 10.88 3.30
C PHE A 36 10.28 10.34 2.36
N ASP A 37 10.67 9.79 1.21
CA ASP A 37 9.72 9.19 0.25
C ASP A 37 9.06 7.94 0.85
N PHE A 38 9.76 7.19 1.70
CA PHE A 38 9.20 6.05 2.40
C PHE A 38 8.16 6.49 3.45
N ILE A 39 8.43 7.56 4.21
CA ILE A 39 7.43 8.19 5.10
C ILE A 39 6.19 8.61 4.28
N CYS A 40 6.37 9.24 3.12
CA CYS A 40 5.26 9.60 2.23
C CYS A 40 4.47 8.38 1.74
N THR A 41 5.17 7.27 1.49
CA THR A 41 4.58 5.99 1.10
C THR A 41 3.70 5.41 2.21
N MET A 42 4.22 5.36 3.45
CA MET A 42 3.46 4.85 4.59
C MET A 42 2.26 5.75 4.93
N LEU A 43 2.45 7.06 4.86
CA LEU A 43 1.39 8.06 4.99
C LEU A 43 0.41 8.05 3.82
N ARG A 44 0.75 7.38 2.71
CA ARG A 44 0.07 7.37 1.39
C ARG A 44 -0.37 8.77 0.94
N VAL A 45 0.54 9.75 0.97
CA VAL A 45 0.22 11.17 0.69
C VAL A 45 -0.69 11.32 -0.54
N SER A 46 -1.85 11.93 -0.39
CA SER A 46 -2.86 12.09 -1.45
C SER A 46 -3.00 13.56 -1.90
N GLY A 47 -4.06 13.89 -2.63
CA GLY A 47 -4.48 15.29 -2.83
C GLY A 47 -5.26 15.81 -1.63
N CYS A 48 -5.98 16.93 -1.79
CA CYS A 48 -6.94 17.37 -0.78
C CYS A 48 -8.21 16.52 -0.90
N GLU A 49 -8.60 15.85 0.18
CA GLU A 49 -9.78 14.99 0.23
C GLU A 49 -10.60 15.30 1.49
N ASP A 50 -11.92 15.35 1.34
CA ASP A 50 -12.84 15.53 2.47
C ASP A 50 -12.98 14.24 3.29
N GLU A 51 -13.73 14.32 4.40
CA GLU A 51 -14.09 13.15 5.19
C GLU A 51 -14.84 12.10 4.33
N GLY A 52 -14.48 10.83 4.52
CA GLY A 52 -15.11 9.69 3.83
C GLY A 52 -14.43 9.25 2.52
N TRP A 53 -13.32 9.88 2.13
CA TRP A 53 -12.58 9.51 0.91
C TRP A 53 -11.38 8.58 1.15
N ASP A 54 -11.03 8.24 2.39
CA ASP A 54 -9.94 7.29 2.66
C ASP A 54 -10.35 5.84 2.35
N THR A 55 -9.91 5.34 1.20
CA THR A 55 -10.21 3.97 0.76
C THR A 55 -9.64 2.88 1.65
N LEU A 56 -8.56 3.14 2.42
CA LEU A 56 -7.99 2.11 3.32
C LEU A 56 -8.88 1.87 4.54
N SER A 57 -9.46 2.92 5.12
CA SER A 57 -10.36 2.77 6.27
C SER A 57 -11.57 1.93 5.88
N SER A 58 -12.20 2.25 4.74
CA SER A 58 -13.32 1.47 4.18
C SER A 58 -12.93 0.02 3.86
N ALA A 59 -11.72 -0.22 3.31
CA ALA A 59 -11.25 -1.58 3.06
C ALA A 59 -11.07 -2.37 4.38
N LYS A 60 -10.48 -1.77 5.42
CA LYS A 60 -10.32 -2.41 6.74
C LYS A 60 -11.69 -2.76 7.36
N GLU A 61 -12.69 -1.88 7.23
CA GLU A 61 -14.06 -2.16 7.70
C GLU A 61 -14.70 -3.30 6.91
N THR A 62 -14.58 -3.28 5.59
CA THR A 62 -15.09 -4.33 4.70
C THR A 62 -14.49 -5.70 5.05
N LEU A 63 -13.18 -5.77 5.30
CA LEU A 63 -12.52 -7.00 5.72
C LEU A 63 -13.02 -7.52 7.08
N LYS A 64 -13.32 -6.64 8.03
CA LYS A 64 -13.93 -7.04 9.31
C LYS A 64 -15.31 -7.65 9.10
N ASP A 65 -16.11 -7.07 8.23
CA ASP A 65 -17.46 -7.58 7.96
C ASP A 65 -17.42 -8.91 7.22
N PHE A 66 -16.53 -9.06 6.24
CA PHE A 66 -16.33 -10.36 5.59
C PHE A 66 -15.83 -11.44 6.56
N ASN A 67 -14.91 -11.11 7.46
CA ASN A 67 -14.45 -12.06 8.49
C ASN A 67 -15.60 -12.55 9.38
N LYS A 68 -16.53 -11.66 9.79
CA LYS A 68 -17.73 -12.07 10.54
C LYS A 68 -18.59 -13.03 9.73
N CYS A 69 -18.83 -12.73 8.45
CA CYS A 69 -19.62 -13.61 7.59
C CYS A 69 -18.94 -14.97 7.36
N LEU A 70 -17.61 -14.98 7.22
CA LEU A 70 -16.82 -16.20 7.08
C LEU A 70 -16.91 -17.06 8.35
N GLN A 71 -16.72 -16.45 9.52
CA GLN A 71 -16.85 -17.12 10.82
C GLN A 71 -18.25 -17.72 11.00
N GLN A 72 -19.30 -16.96 10.69
CA GLN A 72 -20.68 -17.44 10.76
C GLN A 72 -20.92 -18.64 9.84
N ALA A 73 -20.35 -18.65 8.64
CA ALA A 73 -20.46 -19.79 7.73
C ALA A 73 -19.79 -21.05 8.28
N TYR A 74 -18.63 -20.91 8.94
CA TYR A 74 -17.96 -22.02 9.63
C TYR A 74 -18.76 -22.54 10.83
N GLU A 75 -19.30 -21.65 11.67
CA GLU A 75 -20.14 -22.02 12.82
C GLU A 75 -21.38 -22.82 12.39
N GLN A 76 -21.95 -22.49 11.23
CA GLN A 76 -23.07 -23.20 10.63
C GLN A 76 -22.68 -24.47 9.86
N LYS A 77 -21.39 -24.83 9.83
CA LYS A 77 -20.82 -25.94 9.04
C LYS A 77 -21.17 -25.85 7.55
N ASN A 78 -21.38 -24.63 7.04
CA ASN A 78 -21.69 -24.36 5.64
C ASN A 78 -20.39 -24.05 4.88
N PHE A 79 -19.57 -25.07 4.70
CA PHE A 79 -18.23 -24.93 4.11
C PHE A 79 -18.27 -24.35 2.69
N ARG A 80 -19.29 -24.67 1.88
CA ARG A 80 -19.44 -24.08 0.55
C ARG A 80 -19.69 -22.56 0.61
N ALA A 81 -20.46 -22.09 1.60
CA ALA A 81 -20.62 -20.65 1.82
C ALA A 81 -19.33 -20.01 2.33
N ALA A 82 -18.60 -20.68 3.22
CA ALA A 82 -17.29 -20.22 3.70
C ALA A 82 -16.29 -20.08 2.54
N THR A 83 -16.16 -21.08 1.66
CA THR A 83 -15.31 -21.00 0.46
C THR A 83 -15.71 -19.83 -0.44
N ARG A 84 -17.01 -19.63 -0.70
CA ARG A 84 -17.46 -18.49 -1.53
C ARG A 84 -17.09 -17.15 -0.88
N MET A 85 -17.27 -17.02 0.43
CA MET A 85 -16.90 -15.80 1.16
C MET A 85 -15.39 -15.56 1.09
N GLY A 86 -14.57 -16.60 1.30
CA GLY A 86 -13.12 -16.52 1.16
C GLY A 86 -12.68 -16.09 -0.25
N LEU A 87 -13.33 -16.60 -1.30
CA LEU A 87 -13.06 -16.22 -2.70
C LEU A 87 -13.45 -14.75 -3.00
N VAL A 88 -14.55 -14.25 -2.42
CA VAL A 88 -14.95 -12.85 -2.56
C VAL A 88 -13.96 -11.93 -1.85
N MET A 89 -13.57 -12.27 -0.62
CA MET A 89 -12.52 -11.57 0.13
C MET A 89 -11.19 -11.55 -0.60
N TYR A 90 -10.79 -12.70 -1.16
CA TYR A 90 -9.61 -12.83 -2.00
C TYR A 90 -9.63 -11.83 -3.16
N CYS A 91 -10.73 -11.78 -3.92
CA CYS A 91 -10.87 -10.84 -5.02
C CYS A 91 -10.81 -9.38 -4.56
N HIS A 92 -11.39 -9.06 -3.40
CA HIS A 92 -11.34 -7.72 -2.83
C HIS A 92 -9.90 -7.31 -2.48
N LEU A 93 -9.13 -8.19 -1.83
CA LEU A 93 -7.74 -7.93 -1.45
C LEU A 93 -6.84 -7.72 -2.66
N VAL A 94 -6.88 -8.63 -3.65
CA VAL A 94 -6.02 -8.53 -4.84
C VAL A 94 -6.37 -7.35 -5.74
N GLU A 95 -7.54 -6.74 -5.59
CA GLU A 95 -7.94 -5.51 -6.30
C GLU A 95 -7.68 -4.23 -5.48
N MET A 96 -7.42 -4.35 -4.18
CA MET A 96 -7.25 -3.21 -3.29
C MET A 96 -6.11 -2.32 -3.77
N THR A 97 -6.44 -1.07 -4.15
CA THR A 97 -5.47 -0.11 -4.67
C THR A 97 -4.31 0.13 -3.72
N VAL A 98 -4.60 0.29 -2.43
CA VAL A 98 -3.59 0.57 -1.38
C VAL A 98 -2.49 -0.49 -1.34
N GLY A 99 -2.82 -1.78 -1.49
CA GLY A 99 -1.82 -2.84 -1.49
C GLY A 99 -0.81 -2.69 -2.63
N HIS A 100 -1.30 -2.41 -3.84
CA HIS A 100 -0.44 -2.19 -4.99
C HIS A 100 0.42 -0.93 -4.85
N GLU A 101 -0.17 0.17 -4.37
CA GLU A 101 0.52 1.44 -4.24
C GLU A 101 1.62 1.41 -3.19
N LEU A 102 1.38 0.74 -2.06
CA LEU A 102 2.39 0.53 -1.01
C LEU A 102 3.59 -0.24 -1.56
N ILE A 103 3.36 -1.40 -2.19
CA ILE A 103 4.45 -2.22 -2.73
C ILE A 103 5.24 -1.45 -3.80
N PHE A 104 4.54 -0.82 -4.74
CA PHE A 104 5.20 -0.12 -5.83
C PHE A 104 6.00 1.10 -5.36
N ASN A 105 5.44 1.92 -4.48
CA ASN A 105 6.16 3.08 -3.94
C ASN A 105 7.32 2.67 -3.02
N THR A 106 7.22 1.58 -2.26
CA THR A 106 8.37 1.03 -1.53
C THR A 106 9.51 0.62 -2.47
N LEU A 107 9.20 -0.05 -3.58
CA LEU A 107 10.22 -0.38 -4.59
C LEU A 107 10.78 0.88 -5.27
N ARG A 108 9.98 1.93 -5.47
CA ARG A 108 10.48 3.22 -5.97
C ARG A 108 11.46 3.86 -5.00
N CYS A 109 11.17 3.83 -3.70
CA CYS A 109 12.10 4.31 -2.67
C CYS A 109 13.44 3.56 -2.74
N LEU A 110 13.40 2.23 -2.91
CA LEU A 110 14.58 1.39 -3.10
C LEU A 110 15.37 1.73 -4.39
N ASP A 111 14.68 2.07 -5.48
CA ASP A 111 15.29 2.55 -6.73
C ASP A 111 15.81 4.01 -6.64
N GLY A 112 15.63 4.69 -5.50
CA GLY A 112 15.95 6.11 -5.33
C GLY A 112 15.00 7.06 -6.08
N GLN A 113 13.83 6.57 -6.50
CA GLN A 113 12.81 7.38 -7.12
C GLN A 113 11.91 8.04 -6.06
N LYS A 114 11.47 9.26 -6.37
CA LYS A 114 10.49 9.97 -5.53
C LYS A 114 9.17 9.23 -5.42
N TYR A 115 8.52 9.37 -4.27
CA TYR A 115 7.15 8.97 -4.03
C TYR A 115 6.20 9.57 -5.08
N THR A 116 5.18 8.81 -5.49
CA THR A 116 4.12 9.27 -6.39
C THR A 116 2.74 8.88 -5.88
N ILE A 117 1.80 9.82 -5.99
CA ILE A 117 0.40 9.61 -5.59
C ILE A 117 -0.36 8.75 -6.60
N TRP A 118 0.15 8.61 -7.83
CA TRP A 118 -0.51 7.86 -8.92
C TRP A 118 0.49 6.92 -9.62
N PRO A 119 0.97 5.87 -8.94
CA PRO A 119 2.05 5.01 -9.46
C PRO A 119 1.69 4.30 -10.77
N PHE A 120 0.40 4.05 -11.03
CA PHE A 120 -0.07 3.31 -12.20
C PHE A 120 -0.76 4.20 -13.24
N LYS A 121 -0.57 5.52 -13.19
CA LYS A 121 -1.21 6.48 -14.11
C LYS A 121 -0.98 6.13 -15.58
N ASP A 122 0.23 5.71 -15.92
CA ASP A 122 0.62 5.41 -17.30
C ASP A 122 -0.02 4.13 -17.85
N LEU A 123 -0.61 3.29 -16.99
CA LEU A 123 -1.33 2.09 -17.38
C LEU A 123 -2.82 2.34 -17.69
N VAL A 124 -3.33 3.53 -17.37
CA VAL A 124 -4.72 3.89 -17.61
C VAL A 124 -4.98 3.93 -19.11
N ASP A 125 -5.89 3.07 -19.57
CA ASP A 125 -6.31 3.10 -20.97
C ASP A 125 -7.35 4.19 -21.17
N VAL A 126 -7.23 4.91 -22.28
CA VAL A 126 -8.17 5.97 -22.65
C VAL A 126 -8.90 5.51 -23.89
N ARG A 127 -10.14 5.06 -23.74
CA ARG A 127 -11.00 4.77 -24.89
C ARG A 127 -11.41 6.05 -25.60
N ASN A 128 -11.70 5.93 -26.89
CA ASN A 128 -12.10 7.06 -27.75
C ASN A 128 -11.03 8.18 -27.81
N LYS A 129 -9.73 7.84 -27.94
CA LYS A 129 -8.63 8.83 -27.96
C LYS A 129 -8.84 9.97 -28.98
N ASN A 130 -9.52 9.68 -30.09
CA ASN A 130 -9.81 10.60 -31.18
C ASN A 130 -11.08 11.47 -30.95
N LYS A 131 -11.83 11.25 -29.87
CA LYS A 131 -13.03 12.05 -29.54
C LYS A 131 -12.67 13.23 -28.62
N PRO A 132 -13.54 14.26 -28.55
CA PRO A 132 -13.37 15.37 -27.60
C PRO A 132 -13.19 14.88 -26.16
N LYS A 133 -12.43 15.62 -25.33
CA LYS A 133 -12.10 15.21 -23.94
C LYS A 133 -13.31 14.73 -23.13
N ARG A 134 -14.48 15.37 -23.29
CA ARG A 134 -15.74 15.00 -22.60
C ARG A 134 -16.27 13.59 -22.94
N LYS A 135 -15.81 12.98 -24.04
CA LYS A 135 -16.20 11.63 -24.50
C LYS A 135 -15.07 10.60 -24.34
N LYS A 136 -13.93 11.01 -23.80
CA LYS A 136 -12.84 10.08 -23.47
C LYS A 136 -13.20 9.36 -22.18
N GLN A 137 -13.08 8.04 -22.18
CA GLN A 137 -13.34 7.22 -21.00
C GLN A 137 -12.01 6.66 -20.53
N ALA A 138 -11.61 7.03 -19.31
CA ALA A 138 -10.46 6.45 -18.64
C ALA A 138 -10.87 5.10 -18.04
N ILE A 139 -10.06 4.07 -18.28
CA ILE A 139 -10.27 2.72 -17.75
C ILE A 139 -9.08 2.42 -16.84
N PRO A 140 -9.33 2.18 -15.54
CA PRO A 140 -8.27 1.87 -14.61
C PRO A 140 -7.58 0.55 -15.00
N PRO A 141 -6.27 0.40 -14.71
CA PRO A 141 -5.57 -0.85 -14.96
C PRO A 141 -6.09 -1.96 -14.06
N SER A 142 -6.17 -3.18 -14.59
CA SER A 142 -6.50 -4.38 -13.81
C SER A 142 -5.40 -4.75 -12.82
N ALA A 143 -5.73 -5.53 -11.78
CA ALA A 143 -4.74 -6.09 -10.84
C ALA A 143 -3.57 -6.78 -11.57
N LYS A 144 -3.84 -7.58 -12.61
CA LYS A 144 -2.80 -8.22 -13.43
C LYS A 144 -1.79 -7.20 -13.99
N LYS A 145 -2.27 -6.07 -14.51
CA LYS A 145 -1.40 -5.02 -15.05
C LYS A 145 -0.59 -4.34 -13.94
N LYS A 146 -1.21 -4.04 -12.80
CA LYS A 146 -0.53 -3.42 -11.64
C LYS A 146 0.56 -4.35 -11.08
N PHE A 147 0.22 -5.61 -10.81
CA PHE A 147 1.21 -6.63 -10.40
C PHE A 147 2.30 -6.85 -11.45
N GLY A 148 1.95 -6.80 -12.75
CA GLY A 148 2.94 -6.84 -13.83
C GLY A 148 3.97 -5.72 -13.74
N GLU A 149 3.56 -4.47 -13.49
CA GLU A 149 4.50 -3.36 -13.29
C GLU A 149 5.30 -3.46 -11.99
N ILE A 150 4.69 -3.95 -10.91
CA ILE A 150 5.39 -4.22 -9.65
C ILE A 150 6.52 -5.24 -9.89
N LYS A 151 6.21 -6.37 -10.54
CA LYS A 151 7.19 -7.42 -10.87
C LYS A 151 8.32 -6.89 -11.75
N LYS A 152 8.01 -6.09 -12.77
CA LYS A 152 9.04 -5.47 -13.63
C LYS A 152 10.02 -4.61 -12.83
N LEU A 153 9.50 -3.75 -11.94
CA LEU A 153 10.34 -2.90 -11.10
C LEU A 153 11.16 -3.74 -10.10
N ALA A 154 10.54 -4.75 -9.49
CA ALA A 154 11.21 -5.66 -8.57
C ALA A 154 12.36 -6.43 -9.25
N GLN A 155 12.14 -6.96 -10.45
CA GLN A 155 13.16 -7.64 -11.25
C GLN A 155 14.31 -6.71 -11.62
N LYS A 156 14.03 -5.45 -11.99
CA LYS A 156 15.07 -4.43 -12.23
C LYS A 156 15.96 -4.22 -11.00
N LEU A 157 15.38 -4.31 -9.80
CA LEU A 157 16.06 -4.12 -8.52
C LEU A 157 16.69 -5.40 -7.95
N ASN A 158 16.57 -6.53 -8.65
CA ASN A 158 16.92 -7.87 -8.15
C ASN A 158 16.15 -8.30 -6.89
N GLU A 159 15.01 -7.66 -6.60
CA GLU A 159 14.08 -8.04 -5.53
C GLU A 159 13.15 -9.16 -6.03
N ASN A 160 13.71 -10.34 -6.29
CA ASN A 160 12.95 -11.45 -6.88
C ASN A 160 11.92 -12.06 -5.92
N GLU A 161 12.09 -11.88 -4.60
CA GLU A 161 11.21 -12.49 -3.62
C GLU A 161 9.80 -11.89 -3.63
N ILE A 162 9.64 -10.57 -3.79
CA ILE A 162 8.29 -9.98 -3.98
C ILE A 162 7.61 -10.51 -5.25
N THR A 163 8.38 -10.83 -6.30
CA THR A 163 7.82 -11.43 -7.52
C THR A 163 7.21 -12.80 -7.21
N LYS A 164 7.93 -13.64 -6.46
CA LYS A 164 7.42 -14.94 -6.00
C LYS A 164 6.21 -14.79 -5.09
N CYS A 165 6.25 -13.87 -4.11
CA CYS A 165 5.10 -13.59 -3.25
C CYS A 165 3.86 -13.23 -4.08
N ILE A 166 4.02 -12.40 -5.12
CA ILE A 166 2.88 -12.05 -6.00
C ILE A 166 2.39 -13.26 -6.80
N ASP A 167 3.28 -14.11 -7.31
CA ASP A 167 2.88 -15.37 -7.98
C ASP A 167 2.16 -16.34 -7.04
N GLU A 168 2.54 -16.36 -5.76
CA GLU A 168 1.94 -17.19 -4.72
C GLU A 168 0.53 -16.73 -4.30
N ILE A 169 0.24 -15.42 -4.39
CA ILE A 169 -1.03 -14.85 -3.92
C ILE A 169 -2.01 -14.47 -5.04
N PHE A 170 -1.57 -14.41 -6.30
CA PHE A 170 -2.42 -13.89 -7.38
C PHE A 170 -2.63 -14.89 -8.52
N SER A 171 -3.90 -15.24 -8.74
CA SER A 171 -4.37 -15.99 -9.90
C SER A 171 -5.43 -15.17 -10.65
N GLU A 172 -5.08 -14.71 -11.84
CA GLU A 172 -6.01 -13.96 -12.69
C GLU A 172 -7.23 -14.81 -13.08
N GLU A 173 -7.04 -16.10 -13.31
CA GLU A 173 -8.11 -17.03 -13.70
C GLU A 173 -9.16 -17.16 -12.59
N ILE A 174 -8.72 -17.37 -11.35
CA ILE A 174 -9.62 -17.47 -10.19
C ILE A 174 -10.30 -16.11 -9.94
N ARG A 175 -9.52 -15.02 -9.98
CA ARG A 175 -10.06 -13.67 -9.80
C ARG A 175 -11.16 -13.36 -10.81
N ASN A 176 -10.94 -13.65 -12.10
CA ASN A 176 -11.92 -13.37 -13.15
C ASN A 176 -13.16 -14.24 -12.98
N SER A 177 -12.97 -15.54 -12.75
CA SER A 177 -14.07 -16.49 -12.57
C SER A 177 -15.00 -16.08 -11.43
N VAL A 178 -14.44 -15.64 -10.30
CA VAL A 178 -15.22 -15.14 -9.16
C VAL A 178 -15.89 -13.80 -9.48
N SER A 179 -15.14 -12.85 -10.05
CA SER A 179 -15.67 -11.52 -10.41
C SER A 179 -16.82 -11.57 -11.42
N HIS A 180 -16.83 -12.57 -12.29
CA HIS A 180 -17.87 -12.79 -13.29
C HIS A 180 -18.89 -13.87 -12.89
N SER A 181 -18.81 -14.39 -11.66
CA SER A 181 -19.67 -15.48 -11.16
C SER A 181 -19.67 -16.73 -12.05
N ASP A 182 -18.57 -16.98 -12.77
CA ASP A 182 -18.40 -18.12 -13.68
C ASP A 182 -17.67 -19.29 -13.00
N TYR A 183 -18.17 -19.67 -11.82
CA TYR A 183 -17.60 -20.75 -11.03
C TYR A 183 -18.66 -21.55 -10.27
N ILE A 184 -18.32 -22.79 -9.93
CA ILE A 184 -19.12 -23.69 -9.10
C ILE A 184 -18.22 -24.26 -8.01
N VAL A 185 -18.62 -24.10 -6.75
CA VAL A 185 -17.99 -24.74 -5.60
C VAL A 185 -18.69 -26.07 -5.34
N THR A 186 -17.95 -27.18 -5.47
CA THR A 186 -18.38 -28.52 -5.05
C THR A 186 -17.80 -28.84 -3.67
N ASP A 187 -17.88 -30.09 -3.21
CA ASP A 187 -17.28 -30.48 -1.93
C ASP A 187 -15.76 -30.70 -2.02
N GLU A 188 -15.24 -30.88 -3.24
CA GLU A 188 -13.83 -31.20 -3.49
C GLU A 188 -13.14 -30.20 -4.43
N TYR A 189 -13.89 -29.51 -5.29
CA TYR A 189 -13.33 -28.70 -6.36
C TYR A 189 -13.98 -27.32 -6.50
N LEU A 190 -13.19 -26.38 -7.00
CA LEU A 190 -13.65 -25.20 -7.70
C LEU A 190 -13.66 -25.49 -9.20
N ARG A 191 -14.83 -25.46 -9.83
CA ARG A 191 -14.99 -25.62 -11.28
C ARG A 191 -15.21 -24.26 -11.93
N MET A 192 -14.51 -23.98 -13.03
CA MET A 192 -14.55 -22.70 -13.74
C MET A 192 -14.75 -22.95 -15.23
N ARG A 193 -15.39 -22.01 -15.94
CA ARG A 193 -15.64 -22.09 -17.39
C ARG A 193 -15.07 -20.92 -18.19
N GLU A 194 -14.51 -19.91 -17.53
CA GLU A 194 -14.21 -18.64 -18.19
C GLU A 194 -13.05 -18.80 -19.20
N GLY A 195 -13.26 -18.31 -20.43
CA GLY A 195 -12.20 -18.08 -21.41
C GLY A 195 -11.56 -19.31 -22.05
N GLY A 196 -12.10 -20.52 -21.86
CA GLY A 196 -11.52 -21.73 -22.47
C GLY A 196 -12.22 -23.05 -22.11
N TYR A 197 -11.44 -24.13 -22.07
CA TYR A 197 -11.93 -25.45 -21.67
C TYR A 197 -12.29 -25.48 -20.19
N PRO A 198 -13.37 -26.18 -19.78
CA PRO A 198 -13.71 -26.36 -18.38
C PRO A 198 -12.52 -26.87 -17.58
N ARG A 199 -12.28 -26.25 -16.42
CA ARG A 199 -11.21 -26.61 -15.49
C ARG A 199 -11.76 -26.87 -14.11
N GLN A 200 -11.04 -27.68 -13.36
CA GLN A 200 -11.30 -27.94 -11.95
C GLN A 200 -9.99 -27.79 -11.17
N ILE A 201 -10.07 -27.18 -10.00
CA ILE A 201 -8.97 -26.99 -9.06
C ILE A 201 -9.41 -27.55 -7.71
N ASP A 202 -8.57 -28.33 -7.05
CA ASP A 202 -8.83 -28.86 -5.72
C ASP A 202 -9.06 -27.74 -4.70
N LEU A 203 -10.05 -27.89 -3.82
CA LEU A 203 -10.34 -26.89 -2.79
C LEU A 203 -9.18 -26.68 -1.83
N GLN A 204 -8.31 -27.68 -1.63
CA GLN A 204 -7.10 -27.51 -0.84
C GLN A 204 -6.16 -26.45 -1.45
N THR A 205 -5.94 -26.50 -2.76
CA THR A 205 -5.13 -25.50 -3.48
C THR A 205 -5.76 -24.11 -3.44
N ILE A 206 -7.10 -24.05 -3.54
CA ILE A 206 -7.84 -22.79 -3.42
C ILE A 206 -7.72 -22.20 -2.02
N ASN A 207 -7.85 -23.02 -0.98
CA ASN A 207 -7.68 -22.59 0.40
C ASN A 207 -6.26 -22.12 0.67
N GLU A 208 -5.25 -22.82 0.15
CA GLU A 208 -3.85 -22.41 0.27
C GLU A 208 -3.59 -21.05 -0.39
N LEU A 209 -4.13 -20.81 -1.60
CA LEU A 209 -4.06 -19.51 -2.27
C LEU A 209 -4.71 -18.40 -1.43
N ILE A 210 -5.90 -18.65 -0.89
CA ILE A 210 -6.61 -17.69 -0.03
C ILE A 210 -5.79 -17.40 1.24
N CYS A 211 -5.28 -18.43 1.92
CA CYS A 211 -4.44 -18.30 3.11
C CYS A 211 -3.18 -17.48 2.84
N LYS A 212 -2.46 -17.76 1.74
CA LYS A 212 -1.28 -16.99 1.32
C LYS A 212 -1.63 -15.54 1.04
N CYS A 213 -2.72 -15.28 0.32
CA CYS A 213 -3.19 -13.93 0.05
C CYS A 213 -3.52 -13.18 1.34
N PHE A 214 -4.25 -13.80 2.26
CA PHE A 214 -4.62 -13.16 3.53
C PHE A 214 -3.39 -12.87 4.37
N ALA A 215 -2.51 -13.85 4.55
CA ALA A 215 -1.26 -13.68 5.28
C ALA A 215 -0.38 -12.54 4.71
N PHE A 216 -0.28 -12.44 3.39
CA PHE A 216 0.50 -11.38 2.74
C PHE A 216 -0.07 -9.99 3.01
N TYR A 217 -1.39 -9.82 2.84
CA TYR A 217 -2.03 -8.52 3.06
C TYR A 217 -2.12 -8.14 4.54
N ASP A 218 -2.29 -9.12 5.43
CA ASP A 218 -2.20 -8.92 6.88
C ASP A 218 -0.82 -8.38 7.26
N ALA A 219 0.26 -9.02 6.77
CA ALA A 219 1.62 -8.56 7.00
C ALA A 219 1.90 -7.17 6.39
N LEU A 220 1.42 -6.90 5.17
CA LEU A 220 1.58 -5.62 4.49
C LEU A 220 0.90 -4.47 5.25
N LEU A 221 -0.35 -4.67 5.67
CA LEU A 221 -1.12 -3.66 6.40
C LEU A 221 -0.65 -3.50 7.85
N PHE A 222 -0.16 -4.58 8.46
CA PHE A 222 0.51 -4.52 9.75
C PHE A 222 1.74 -3.62 9.68
N TRP A 223 2.66 -3.89 8.74
CA TRP A 223 3.88 -3.11 8.60
C TRP A 223 3.60 -1.65 8.22
N ASN A 224 2.58 -1.38 7.40
CA ASN A 224 2.16 -0.01 7.14
C ASN A 224 1.85 0.77 8.43
N ASN A 225 1.07 0.20 9.36
CA ASN A 225 0.78 0.88 10.62
C ASN A 225 2.00 0.90 11.55
N LYS A 226 2.77 -0.21 11.61
CA LYS A 226 3.93 -0.31 12.50
C LYS A 226 5.02 0.70 12.17
N TRP A 227 5.29 0.95 10.88
CA TRP A 227 6.24 2.00 10.51
C TRP A 227 5.76 3.39 10.93
N LEU A 228 4.46 3.69 10.80
CA LEU A 228 3.92 4.97 11.28
C LEU A 228 3.98 5.12 12.81
N GLU A 229 3.81 4.02 13.56
CA GLU A 229 4.03 3.98 15.01
C GLU A 229 5.51 4.19 15.36
N SER A 230 6.42 3.52 14.66
CA SER A 230 7.87 3.68 14.85
C SER A 230 8.34 5.10 14.56
N PHE A 231 7.86 5.71 13.47
CA PHE A 231 8.17 7.10 13.15
C PHE A 231 7.63 8.09 14.18
N ALA A 232 6.57 7.75 14.90
CA ALA A 232 6.04 8.61 15.97
C ALA A 232 6.96 8.64 17.21
N GLN A 233 7.86 7.65 17.35
CA GLN A 233 8.85 7.58 18.43
C GLN A 233 10.17 8.26 18.07
N MET A 234 10.37 8.62 16.79
CA MET A 234 11.55 9.36 16.34
C MET A 234 11.54 10.80 16.85
N PRO A 235 12.69 11.51 16.85
CA PRO A 235 12.72 12.93 17.12
C PRO A 235 11.74 13.69 16.23
N LYS A 236 10.94 14.56 16.84
CA LYS A 236 9.89 15.32 16.16
C LYS A 236 10.44 16.14 14.98
N TYR A 237 11.64 16.70 15.12
CA TYR A 237 12.28 17.52 14.09
C TYR A 237 13.58 16.87 13.61
N LEU A 238 13.71 16.76 12.29
CA LEU A 238 14.81 16.09 11.60
C LEU A 238 15.43 17.07 10.60
N LYS A 239 16.75 17.25 10.65
CA LYS A 239 17.46 18.18 9.76
C LYS A 239 17.69 17.53 8.39
N LEU A 240 17.24 18.19 7.33
CA LEU A 240 17.46 17.76 5.95
C LEU A 240 18.72 18.41 5.34
N PRO A 241 19.29 17.82 4.28
CA PRO A 241 20.58 18.26 3.71
C PRO A 241 20.62 19.70 3.17
N ASN A 242 19.49 20.27 2.74
CA ASN A 242 19.46 21.62 2.16
C ASN A 242 18.92 22.67 3.14
N TYR A 243 19.20 22.48 4.44
CA TYR A 243 18.81 23.38 5.53
C TYR A 243 17.30 23.45 5.81
N GLU A 244 16.50 22.55 5.25
CA GLU A 244 15.11 22.36 5.68
C GLU A 244 15.02 21.52 6.95
N VAL A 245 13.92 21.69 7.69
CA VAL A 245 13.61 20.86 8.86
C VAL A 245 12.31 20.11 8.62
N LEU A 246 12.38 18.78 8.65
CA LEU A 246 11.22 17.90 8.62
C LEU A 246 10.64 17.77 10.04
N GLU A 247 9.41 18.20 10.23
CA GLU A 247 8.59 17.98 11.40
C GLU A 247 7.66 16.78 11.15
N LEU A 248 7.80 15.71 11.94
CA LEU A 248 6.82 14.62 11.96
C LEU A 248 5.66 15.00 12.88
N ARG A 249 4.43 14.78 12.40
CA ARG A 249 3.20 15.06 13.16
C ARG A 249 2.50 13.75 13.45
N SER A 250 2.12 13.58 14.71
CA SER A 250 1.53 12.35 15.20
C SER A 250 0.29 12.63 16.02
N GLU A 251 -0.67 11.73 15.92
CA GLU A 251 -1.87 11.69 16.73
C GLU A 251 -2.02 10.26 17.27
N ASN A 252 -2.30 10.10 18.56
CA ASN A 252 -2.40 8.79 19.21
C ASN A 252 -1.18 7.87 18.96
N ASN A 253 0.04 8.43 19.01
CA ASN A 253 1.30 7.72 18.75
C ASN A 253 1.44 7.13 17.33
N ILE A 254 0.70 7.67 16.35
CA ILE A 254 0.81 7.29 14.95
C ILE A 254 1.09 8.55 14.14
N VAL A 255 2.13 8.51 13.29
CA VAL A 255 2.39 9.61 12.36
C VAL A 255 1.22 9.75 11.40
N ASN A 256 0.61 10.92 11.38
CA ASN A 256 -0.54 11.25 10.54
C ASN A 256 -0.24 12.40 9.57
N GLY A 257 0.97 12.96 9.60
CA GLY A 257 1.38 14.02 8.70
C GLY A 257 2.83 14.45 8.88
N PHE A 258 3.21 15.47 8.12
CA PHE A 258 4.50 16.12 8.26
C PHE A 258 4.42 17.60 7.91
N ALA A 259 5.44 18.35 8.31
CA ALA A 259 5.74 19.66 7.73
C ALA A 259 7.23 19.77 7.40
N ILE A 260 7.53 20.53 6.34
CA ILE A 260 8.88 20.90 5.96
C ILE A 260 8.99 22.40 6.18
N HIS A 261 9.83 22.79 7.13
CA HIS A 261 10.11 24.16 7.49
C HIS A 261 11.29 24.66 6.66
N PHE A 262 11.13 25.85 6.08
CA PHE A 262 12.15 26.52 5.30
C PHE A 262 12.73 27.71 6.07
N SER A 263 13.98 28.04 5.80
CA SER A 263 14.72 29.08 6.52
C SER A 263 14.21 30.52 6.31
N ASN A 264 13.34 30.71 5.33
CA ASN A 264 12.62 31.97 5.08
C ASN A 264 11.29 32.10 5.85
N GLY A 265 10.98 31.14 6.73
CA GLY A 265 9.76 31.12 7.55
C GLY A 265 8.52 30.54 6.87
N HIS A 266 8.62 30.14 5.60
CA HIS A 266 7.56 29.37 4.96
C HIS A 266 7.60 27.91 5.40
N LYS A 267 6.46 27.22 5.25
CA LYS A 267 6.37 25.77 5.45
C LYS A 267 5.50 25.12 4.38
N ALA A 268 5.84 23.89 4.03
CA ALA A 268 4.98 22.97 3.30
C ALA A 268 4.50 21.89 4.26
N SER A 269 3.26 21.45 4.17
CA SER A 269 2.75 20.43 5.08
C SER A 269 1.72 19.53 4.45
N TYR A 270 1.69 18.30 4.97
CA TYR A 270 0.65 17.32 4.72
C TYR A 270 0.09 16.82 6.04
N SER A 271 -1.21 16.61 6.11
CA SER A 271 -1.85 15.85 7.18
C SER A 271 -2.95 14.99 6.63
N ARG A 272 -3.09 13.80 7.19
CA ARG A 272 -4.17 12.85 6.94
C ARG A 272 -4.78 12.47 8.28
N SER A 273 -5.98 12.95 8.53
CA SER A 273 -6.83 12.50 9.62
C SER A 273 -8.15 12.02 9.01
N LYS A 274 -9.27 12.64 9.37
CA LYS A 274 -10.57 12.44 8.70
C LYS A 274 -10.54 12.98 7.27
N CYS A 275 -9.87 14.10 7.05
CA CYS A 275 -9.58 14.70 5.75
C CYS A 275 -8.08 14.61 5.45
N SER A 276 -7.71 14.85 4.19
CA SER A 276 -6.33 15.08 3.80
C SER A 276 -6.13 16.53 3.36
N GLU A 277 -5.10 17.17 3.92
CA GLU A 277 -4.77 18.57 3.65
C GLU A 277 -3.36 18.69 3.12
N LEU A 278 -3.19 19.41 2.01
CA LEU A 278 -1.88 19.77 1.44
C LEU A 278 -1.74 21.28 1.41
N VAL A 279 -0.63 21.76 1.98
CA VAL A 279 -0.28 23.18 1.99
C VAL A 279 1.12 23.35 1.40
N ASN A 280 1.25 24.22 0.39
CA ASN A 280 2.51 24.53 -0.30
C ASN A 280 3.24 23.28 -0.87
N ILE A 281 2.50 22.26 -1.31
CA ILE A 281 3.03 21.08 -2.00
C ILE A 281 2.45 21.06 -3.41
N ILE A 282 3.32 20.96 -4.42
CA ILE A 282 2.92 20.78 -5.81
C ILE A 282 2.81 19.30 -6.13
N ILE A 283 1.71 18.89 -6.74
CA ILE A 283 1.56 17.58 -7.38
C ILE A 283 1.99 17.72 -8.84
N ASN A 284 3.13 17.12 -9.18
CA ASN A 284 3.69 17.18 -10.52
C ASN A 284 2.87 16.37 -11.53
N GLY A 285 3.06 16.62 -12.83
CA GLY A 285 2.35 15.91 -13.89
C GLY A 285 2.50 14.38 -13.87
N ASN A 286 3.60 13.87 -13.30
CA ASN A 286 3.89 12.45 -13.11
C ASN A 286 3.40 11.88 -11.75
N GLY A 287 2.66 12.68 -10.97
CA GLY A 287 2.13 12.30 -9.65
C GLY A 287 3.12 12.43 -8.49
N THR A 288 4.40 12.78 -8.74
CA THR A 288 5.34 13.05 -7.65
C THR A 288 4.98 14.32 -6.91
N ILE A 289 5.32 14.41 -5.63
CA ILE A 289 5.08 15.61 -4.82
C ILE A 289 6.34 16.46 -4.71
N SER A 290 6.18 17.77 -4.59
CA SER A 290 7.29 18.71 -4.42
C SER A 290 6.91 19.82 -3.46
N PRO A 291 7.46 19.81 -2.23
CA PRO A 291 7.34 20.91 -1.29
C PRO A 291 7.85 22.21 -1.92
N THR A 292 7.19 23.32 -1.64
CA THR A 292 7.56 24.65 -2.14
C THR A 292 7.84 25.61 -0.99
N CYS A 293 8.92 26.37 -1.10
CA CYS A 293 9.34 27.32 -0.09
C CYS A 293 8.89 28.77 -0.36
N GLY A 294 8.13 29.01 -1.44
CA GLY A 294 7.73 30.36 -1.83
C GLY A 294 8.93 31.20 -2.28
N ARG A 295 9.28 32.23 -1.49
CA ARG A 295 10.35 33.19 -1.83
C ARG A 295 11.76 32.61 -1.64
N PHE A 296 12.35 32.14 -2.74
CA PHE A 296 13.70 31.56 -2.76
C PHE A 296 14.82 32.55 -2.39
N ASP A 297 14.61 33.84 -2.65
CA ASP A 297 15.60 34.89 -2.40
C ASP A 297 15.81 35.19 -0.92
N LEU A 298 14.91 34.71 -0.06
CA LEU A 298 14.97 34.85 1.39
C LEU A 298 15.52 33.60 2.10
N LEU A 299 15.93 32.56 1.36
CA LEU A 299 16.47 31.34 1.96
C LEU A 299 17.87 31.58 2.54
N GLU A 300 18.05 31.11 3.76
CA GLU A 300 19.33 31.09 4.47
C GLU A 300 19.87 29.66 4.60
N LYS A 301 21.20 29.53 4.62
CA LYS A 301 21.90 28.26 4.92
C LYS A 301 21.91 27.97 6.43
N LYS A 302 20.72 27.93 7.03
CA LYS A 302 20.51 27.68 8.45
C LYS A 302 19.22 26.91 8.64
N TRP A 303 19.26 25.87 9.47
CA TRP A 303 18.03 25.19 9.88
C TRP A 303 17.22 26.11 10.80
N LYS A 304 15.99 26.41 10.40
CA LYS A 304 15.07 27.22 11.19
C LYS A 304 13.68 26.59 11.23
N ILE A 305 12.99 26.83 12.35
CA ILE A 305 11.58 26.50 12.55
C ILE A 305 10.90 27.83 12.91
N ASP A 306 9.89 28.24 12.14
CA ASP A 306 9.16 29.50 12.35
C ASP A 306 10.08 30.72 12.58
N ASN A 307 11.10 30.88 11.71
CA ASN A 307 12.15 31.92 11.75
C ASN A 307 13.11 31.89 12.95
N LYS A 308 13.03 30.88 13.83
CA LYS A 308 13.97 30.69 14.95
C LYS A 308 15.01 29.62 14.59
N PRO A 309 16.29 29.80 14.96
CA PRO A 309 17.31 28.76 14.77
C PRO A 309 16.89 27.44 15.40
N SER A 310 17.06 26.33 14.68
CA SER A 310 16.70 24.99 15.16
C SER A 310 17.84 24.31 15.94
N GLU A 311 18.84 25.08 16.39
CA GLU A 311 20.06 24.59 17.05
C GLU A 311 19.75 23.76 18.30
N GLU A 312 18.56 23.91 18.87
CA GLU A 312 18.08 23.23 20.07
C GLU A 312 17.23 21.96 19.82
N TYR A 313 16.87 21.60 18.58
CA TYR A 313 15.70 20.71 18.35
C TYR A 313 15.82 19.51 17.40
N GLY A 314 16.98 19.14 16.82
CA GLY A 314 16.99 18.02 15.86
C GLY A 314 18.29 17.25 15.67
N MET A 315 18.15 15.93 15.51
CA MET A 315 19.18 15.02 15.00
C MET A 315 19.32 15.20 13.48
N ASP A 316 20.51 14.94 12.94
CA ASP A 316 20.74 14.91 11.49
C ASP A 316 20.05 13.68 10.89
N PHE A 317 19.19 13.90 9.88
CA PHE A 317 18.38 12.83 9.28
C PHE A 317 19.22 11.70 8.64
N ASN A 318 20.47 12.01 8.26
CA ASN A 318 21.43 11.06 7.68
C ASN A 318 22.51 10.58 8.68
N SER A 319 22.42 10.93 9.97
CA SER A 319 23.32 10.33 10.95
C SER A 319 22.92 8.85 11.10
N ASN A 320 23.88 7.93 10.97
CA ASN A 320 23.69 6.46 10.92
C ASN A 320 23.10 5.81 12.20
N ASN A 321 22.24 6.51 12.94
CA ASN A 321 21.65 6.12 14.22
C ASN A 321 20.11 6.04 14.17
N CYS A 322 19.48 5.91 13.00
CA CYS A 322 18.04 5.64 12.86
C CYS A 322 17.79 4.19 12.45
#